data_AF-A0ABD5ZQH1-F1
#
_entry.id   AF-A0ABD5ZQH1-F1
#
_cell.length_a   1.000
_cell.length_b   1.000
_cell.length_c   1.000
_cell.angle_alpha   90.00
_cell.angle_beta   90.00
_cell.angle_gamma   90.00
#
_symmetry.space_group_name_H-M   'P 1'
#
loop_
_entity.id
_entity.type
_entity.pdbx_description
1 polymer ?
#
loop_
_entity_poly.entity_id
_entity_poly.type
_entity_poly.pdbx_seq_one_letter_code
_entity_poly.pdbx_strand_id
1 'polypeptide(L)'
;MHGNTPGETPELTRDERRRLRTRGTAVAARARELLPEGFVVGSELVEGHDGIRATIAVRPPSGTVVSAGFALAEPDDEEALARQIAAGAALEAMNNPTRHPPAGR
;
A
#
# COMPACT_ATOMS: atom_id res chain seq x y z
N MET A 1 -35.97 -26.95 11.42
CA MET A 1 -35.78 -25.50 11.19
C MET A 1 -34.35 -25.29 10.73
N HIS A 2 -34.12 -25.12 9.42
CA HIS A 2 -32.81 -24.68 8.91
C HIS A 2 -33.06 -23.44 8.05
N GLY A 3 -32.85 -22.27 8.64
CA GLY A 3 -32.78 -21.01 7.91
C GLY A 3 -31.39 -20.89 7.33
N ASN A 4 -31.24 -21.27 6.06
CA ASN A 4 -30.07 -20.92 5.28
C ASN A 4 -30.38 -19.54 4.66
N THR A 5 -29.80 -18.48 5.19
CA THR A 5 -29.99 -17.11 4.66
C THR A 5 -28.86 -16.80 3.69
N PRO A 6 -29.06 -16.86 2.37
CA PRO A 6 -28.10 -16.34 1.40
C PRO A 6 -28.22 -14.81 1.39
N GLY A 7 -27.49 -14.12 2.27
CA GLY A 7 -27.60 -12.66 2.36
C GLY A 7 -26.45 -11.89 3.00
N GLU A 8 -25.46 -12.55 3.61
CA GLU A 8 -24.41 -11.83 4.38
C GLU A 8 -23.22 -11.35 3.52
N THR A 9 -23.21 -11.64 2.21
CA THR A 9 -22.04 -11.41 1.35
C THR A 9 -21.75 -9.94 0.94
N PRO A 10 -22.72 -9.00 0.79
CA PRO A 10 -22.40 -7.65 0.34
C PRO A 10 -22.07 -6.64 1.45
N GLU A 11 -22.57 -6.83 2.68
CA GLU A 11 -22.28 -5.92 3.80
C GLU A 11 -20.88 -6.16 4.37
N LEU A 12 -20.49 -7.44 4.51
CA LEU A 12 -19.13 -7.82 4.88
C LEU A 12 -18.10 -7.15 3.95
N THR A 13 -18.30 -7.21 2.63
CA THR A 13 -17.40 -6.56 1.67
C THR A 13 -17.32 -5.04 1.83
N ARG A 14 -18.41 -4.35 2.23
CA ARG A 14 -18.36 -2.89 2.45
C ARG A 14 -17.61 -2.52 3.73
N ASP A 15 -17.82 -3.24 4.81
CA ASP A 15 -17.13 -3.02 6.08
C ASP A 15 -15.66 -3.44 6.00
N GLU A 16 -15.36 -4.55 5.34
CA GLU A 16 -14.00 -4.97 4.99
C GLU A 16 -13.31 -3.90 4.17
N ARG A 17 -13.94 -3.41 3.10
CA ARG A 17 -13.39 -2.33 2.28
C ARG A 17 -13.14 -1.06 3.08
N ARG A 18 -14.05 -0.69 3.99
CA ARG A 18 -13.86 0.46 4.88
C ARG A 18 -12.67 0.25 5.82
N ARG A 19 -12.58 -0.91 6.47
CA ARG A 19 -11.47 -1.25 7.38
C ARG A 19 -10.14 -1.25 6.64
N LEU A 20 -10.07 -1.88 5.48
CA LEU A 20 -8.87 -1.97 4.67
C LEU A 20 -8.43 -0.60 4.14
N ARG A 21 -9.38 0.28 3.78
CA ARG A 21 -9.09 1.68 3.45
C ARG A 21 -8.56 2.47 4.64
N THR A 22 -9.17 2.34 5.80
CA THR A 22 -8.69 3.00 7.02
C THR A 22 -7.29 2.53 7.39
N ARG A 23 -7.06 1.21 7.38
CA ARG A 23 -5.76 0.58 7.65
C ARG A 23 -4.71 1.01 6.62
N GLY A 24 -5.05 1.02 5.33
CA GLY A 24 -4.16 1.50 4.28
C GLY A 24 -3.82 2.99 4.40
N THR A 25 -4.78 3.81 4.84
CA THR A 25 -4.53 5.24 5.11
C THR A 25 -3.63 5.43 6.34
N ALA A 26 -3.80 4.62 7.39
CA ALA A 26 -2.96 4.66 8.59
C ALA A 26 -1.52 4.24 8.27
N VAL A 27 -1.33 3.12 7.56
CA VAL A 27 -0.01 2.66 7.08
C VAL A 27 0.63 3.71 6.18
N ALA A 28 -0.13 4.28 5.24
CA ALA A 28 0.36 5.34 4.36
C ALA A 28 0.83 6.58 5.14
N ALA A 29 0.08 6.99 6.17
CA ALA A 29 0.44 8.10 7.04
C ALA A 29 1.73 7.79 7.84
N ARG A 30 1.83 6.59 8.44
CA ARG A 30 3.03 6.15 9.17
C ARG A 30 4.27 6.09 8.26
N ALA A 31 4.13 5.50 7.07
CA ALA A 31 5.20 5.47 6.09
C ALA A 31 5.63 6.89 5.66
N ARG A 32 4.67 7.82 5.53
CA ARG A 32 4.95 9.23 5.23
C ARG A 32 5.71 9.93 6.36
N GLU A 33 5.41 9.64 7.63
CA GLU A 33 6.13 10.17 8.79
C GLU A 33 7.58 9.70 8.85
N LEU A 34 7.85 8.48 8.38
CA LEU A 34 9.21 7.91 8.32
C LEU A 34 10.05 8.47 7.16
N LEU A 35 9.41 9.11 6.17
CA LEU A 35 10.05 9.55 4.93
C LEU A 35 10.17 11.08 4.86
N PRO A 36 11.29 11.63 4.32
CA PRO A 36 11.50 13.07 4.17
C PRO A 36 10.43 13.76 3.31
N GLU A 37 10.38 15.08 3.38
CA GLU A 37 9.53 15.89 2.50
C GLU A 37 9.82 15.62 1.01
N GLY A 38 8.76 15.53 0.18
CA GLY A 38 8.84 15.19 -1.25
C GLY A 38 8.40 13.78 -1.63
N PHE A 39 8.30 12.84 -0.67
CA PHE A 39 7.72 11.52 -0.91
C PHE A 39 6.20 11.58 -0.89
N VAL A 40 5.56 11.02 -1.92
CA VAL A 40 4.10 10.94 -2.01
C VAL A 40 3.68 9.51 -1.71
N VAL A 41 2.85 9.32 -0.69
CA VAL A 41 2.32 8.00 -0.31
C VAL A 41 0.83 7.95 -0.61
N GLY A 42 0.38 6.90 -1.27
CA GLY A 42 -1.02 6.62 -1.59
C GLY A 42 -1.41 5.20 -1.19
N SER A 43 -2.69 4.99 -0.94
CA SER A 43 -3.26 3.65 -0.76
C SER A 43 -4.40 3.44 -1.75
N GLU A 44 -4.40 2.29 -2.40
CA GLU A 44 -5.43 1.87 -3.36
C GLU A 44 -6.01 0.53 -2.92
N LEU A 45 -7.32 0.33 -3.14
CA LEU A 45 -7.97 -0.94 -2.89
C LEU A 45 -8.24 -1.64 -4.20
N VAL A 46 -7.84 -2.90 -4.27
CA VAL A 46 -8.00 -3.77 -5.43
C VAL A 46 -8.94 -4.89 -5.02
N GLU A 47 -10.08 -4.97 -5.72
CA GLU A 47 -11.05 -6.05 -5.58
C GLU A 47 -10.67 -7.16 -6.57
N GLY A 48 -10.26 -8.33 -6.06
CA GLY A 48 -9.84 -9.48 -6.86
C GLY A 48 -10.73 -10.71 -6.62
N HIS A 49 -10.49 -11.77 -7.41
CA HIS A 49 -11.21 -13.04 -7.28
C HIS A 49 -10.95 -13.73 -5.93
N ASP A 50 -9.78 -13.52 -5.33
CA ASP A 50 -9.38 -14.00 -4.00
C ASP A 50 -9.79 -13.05 -2.86
N GLY A 51 -10.67 -12.08 -3.13
CA GLY A 51 -11.15 -11.09 -2.15
C GLY A 51 -10.49 -9.72 -2.29
N ILE A 52 -10.77 -8.85 -1.31
CA ILE A 52 -10.32 -7.45 -1.33
C ILE A 52 -8.94 -7.29 -0.71
N ARG A 53 -8.04 -6.59 -1.43
CA ARG A 53 -6.66 -6.33 -0.99
C ARG A 53 -6.38 -4.83 -1.09
N ALA A 54 -5.53 -4.32 -0.20
CA ALA A 54 -5.04 -2.96 -0.30
C ALA A 54 -3.62 -2.97 -0.81
N THR A 55 -3.25 -1.93 -1.52
CA THR A 55 -1.91 -1.72 -2.03
C THR A 55 -1.47 -0.33 -1.61
N ILE A 56 -0.33 -0.26 -0.93
CA ILE A 56 0.33 1.00 -0.62
C ILE A 56 1.32 1.29 -1.74
N ALA A 57 1.25 2.49 -2.30
CA ALA A 57 2.19 2.99 -3.28
C ALA A 57 2.95 4.18 -2.70
N VAL A 58 4.27 4.13 -2.70
CA VAL A 58 5.17 5.22 -2.34
C VAL A 58 5.88 5.69 -3.58
N ARG A 59 5.73 6.96 -3.92
CA ARG A 59 6.43 7.63 -5.01
C ARG A 59 7.51 8.55 -4.43
N PRO A 60 8.80 8.23 -4.61
CA PRO A 60 9.89 9.14 -4.33
C PRO A 60 9.86 10.35 -5.30
N PRO A 61 10.39 11.52 -4.90
CA PRO A 61 10.48 12.68 -5.78
C PRO A 61 11.46 12.46 -6.96
N SER A 62 12.43 11.57 -6.79
CA SER A 62 13.49 11.29 -7.78
C SER A 62 13.56 9.81 -8.20
N GLY A 63 12.42 9.13 -8.37
CA GLY A 63 12.44 7.70 -8.71
C GLY A 63 11.11 7.09 -9.14
N THR A 64 11.14 5.76 -9.25
CA THR A 64 9.99 4.92 -9.62
C THR A 64 9.10 4.66 -8.42
N VAL A 65 7.80 4.50 -8.65
CA VAL A 65 6.83 4.16 -7.60
C VAL A 65 7.13 2.76 -7.05
N VAL A 66 7.30 2.66 -5.73
CA VAL A 66 7.42 1.39 -5.01
C VAL A 66 6.06 1.06 -4.42
N SER A 67 5.55 -0.14 -4.71
CA SER A 67 4.23 -0.55 -4.23
C SER A 67 4.32 -1.88 -3.47
N ALA A 68 3.54 -2.02 -2.40
CA ALA A 68 3.39 -3.25 -1.65
C ALA A 68 1.90 -3.55 -1.42
N GLY A 69 1.48 -4.77 -1.75
CA GLY A 69 0.12 -5.26 -1.51
C GLY A 69 0.00 -5.97 -0.16
N PHE A 70 -1.12 -5.82 0.52
CA PHE A 70 -1.45 -6.53 1.75
C PHE A 70 -2.95 -6.84 1.83
N ALA A 71 -3.30 -7.99 2.40
CA ALA A 71 -4.69 -8.43 2.55
C ALA A 71 -5.23 -8.19 3.98
N LEU A 72 -6.56 -8.09 4.10
CA LEU A 72 -7.24 -7.99 5.40
C LEU A 72 -7.02 -9.23 6.29
N ALA A 73 -6.90 -10.40 5.66
CA ALA A 73 -6.73 -11.69 6.32
C ALA A 73 -5.33 -11.86 6.92
N GLU A 74 -4.37 -11.02 6.52
CA GLU A 74 -2.99 -11.10 7.01
C GLU A 74 -2.84 -10.23 8.28
N PRO A 75 -2.35 -10.81 9.39
CA PRO A 75 -2.08 -10.09 10.62
C PRO A 75 -0.79 -9.25 10.51
N ASP A 76 -0.53 -8.68 9.33
CA ASP A 76 0.67 -7.87 9.08
C ASP A 76 0.67 -6.64 9.99
N ASP A 77 1.66 -6.55 10.89
CA ASP A 77 1.87 -5.38 11.73
C ASP A 77 1.99 -4.14 10.84
N GLU A 78 1.05 -3.19 10.98
CA GLU A 78 0.99 -1.97 10.15
C GLU A 78 2.33 -1.21 10.17
N GLU A 79 3.03 -1.24 11.31
CA GLU A 79 4.34 -0.64 11.48
C GLU A 79 5.46 -1.42 10.77
N ALA A 80 5.44 -2.75 10.81
CA ALA A 80 6.41 -3.58 10.10
C ALA A 80 6.24 -3.40 8.58
N LEU A 81 5.00 -3.39 8.09
CA LEU A 81 4.68 -3.14 6.70
C LEU A 81 5.12 -1.74 6.26
N ALA A 82 4.81 -0.71 7.05
CA ALA A 82 5.26 0.65 6.78
C ALA A 82 6.79 0.73 6.68
N ARG A 83 7.51 0.01 7.56
CA ARG A 83 8.97 -0.02 7.57
C ARG A 83 9.56 -0.79 6.38
N GLN A 84 8.96 -1.90 5.97
CA GLN A 84 9.36 -2.64 4.76
C GLN A 84 9.17 -1.79 3.51
N ILE A 85 8.04 -1.10 3.39
CA ILE A 85 7.76 -0.19 2.27
C ILE A 85 8.74 0.98 2.27
N ALA A 86 8.97 1.62 3.43
CA ALA A 86 9.92 2.71 3.54
C ALA A 86 11.35 2.28 3.21
N ALA A 87 11.77 1.09 3.66
CA ALA A 87 13.08 0.52 3.33
C ALA A 87 13.22 0.25 1.83
N GLY A 88 12.19 -0.31 1.19
CA GLY A 88 12.17 -0.53 -0.26
C GLY A 88 12.25 0.79 -1.05
N ALA A 89 11.46 1.81 -0.64
CA ALA A 89 11.48 3.12 -1.27
C ALA A 89 12.83 3.85 -1.08
N ALA A 90 13.46 3.73 0.10
CA ALA A 90 14.77 4.29 0.38
C ALA A 90 15.87 3.60 -0.45
N LEU A 91 15.85 2.26 -0.53
CA LEU A 91 16.78 1.50 -1.37
C LEU A 91 16.63 1.88 -2.85
N GLU A 92 15.41 2.01 -3.36
CA GLU A 92 15.17 2.44 -4.75
C GLU A 92 15.65 3.87 -5.00
N ALA A 93 15.46 4.79 -4.05
CA ALA A 93 16.01 6.14 -4.16
C ALA A 93 17.55 6.15 -4.16
N MET A 94 18.18 5.26 -3.38
CA MET A 94 19.64 5.08 -3.34
C MET A 94 20.19 4.37 -4.58
N ASN A 95 19.42 3.47 -5.20
CA ASN A 95 19.82 2.73 -6.40
C ASN A 95 19.50 3.50 -7.70
N ASN A 96 18.61 4.49 -7.62
CA ASN A 96 18.31 5.45 -8.68
C ASN A 96 18.77 6.89 -8.36
N PRO A 97 20.03 7.14 -7.96
CA PRO A 97 20.54 8.48 -7.76
C PRO A 97 20.89 9.05 -9.13
N THR A 98 19.88 9.43 -9.93
CA THR A 98 20.08 10.19 -11.17
C THR A 98 21.01 9.46 -12.16
N ARG A 99 20.45 8.64 -13.07
CA ARG A 99 21.12 8.45 -14.36
C ARG A 99 21.19 9.82 -15.05
N HIS A 100 22.33 10.48 -14.89
CA HIS A 100 22.74 11.59 -15.73
C HIS A 100 22.50 11.19 -17.20
N PRO A 101 21.81 11.99 -18.02
CA PRO A 101 21.80 11.76 -19.45
C PRO A 101 23.25 11.87 -19.94
N PRO A 102 23.81 10.89 -20.67
CA PRO A 102 25.04 11.15 -21.41
C PRO A 102 24.69 12.14 -22.51
N ALA A 103 25.05 13.41 -22.30
CA ALA A 103 25.28 14.33 -23.39
C ALA A 103 26.47 13.80 -24.21
N GLY A 104 26.29 13.71 -25.53
CA GLY A 104 27.31 13.36 -26.52
C GLY A 104 26.92 12.10 -27.30
N ARG A 105 26.82 12.10 -28.63
CA ARG A 105 27.35 13.00 -29.68
C ARG A 105 26.38 13.06 -30.85
#